data_AF-A0A3S4X001-F1
#
_entry.id   AF-A0A3S4X001-F1
#
_cell.length_a   1.000
_cell.length_b   1.000
_cell.length_c   1.000
_cell.angle_alpha   90.00
_cell.angle_beta   90.00
_cell.angle_gamma   90.00
#
_symmetry.space_group_name_H-M   'P 1'
#
loop_
_entity.id
_entity.type
_entity.pdbx_description
1 polymer ?
#
loop_
_entity_poly.entity_id
_entity_poly.type
_entity_poly.pdbx_seq_one_letter_code
_entity_poly.pdbx_strand_id
1 'polypeptide(L)'
;MELALTGNENGWWIVSHESKIWLPNGELPFGSAALFSLQGRPARQIGEWEGAPVWLVRQPMPKEMGSVRQLLSLDRGLFQLAGRGVQLADFYRSHRFCGYCGHEMHLSRTESACLCDNCRERYYPQIAPCVIVAIRRNDEILLAQHVRHRGGSIPCWRGLLK
;
A
#
# COMPACT_ATOMS: atom_id res chain seq x y z
N MET A 1 -10.99 -12.91 2.55
CA MET A 1 -10.74 -13.92 3.60
C MET A 1 -9.25 -13.90 3.96
N GLU A 2 -8.91 -13.86 5.25
CA GLU A 2 -7.52 -14.08 5.70
C GLU A 2 -7.27 -15.58 5.82
N LEU A 3 -6.14 -16.03 5.30
CA LEU A 3 -5.69 -17.41 5.28
C LEU A 3 -4.39 -17.50 6.08
N ALA A 4 -4.28 -18.51 6.94
CA ALA A 4 -3.01 -18.82 7.59
C ALA A 4 -2.11 -19.51 6.57
N LEU A 5 -0.93 -18.95 6.34
CA LEU A 5 0.02 -19.49 5.36
C LEU A 5 0.58 -20.84 5.82
N THR A 6 0.45 -21.86 4.99
CA THR A 6 0.97 -23.21 5.23
C THR A 6 2.42 -23.38 4.78
N GLY A 7 2.93 -22.48 3.94
CA GLY A 7 4.31 -22.51 3.41
C GLY A 7 4.39 -22.90 1.93
N ASN A 8 3.34 -23.51 1.37
CA ASN A 8 3.28 -23.92 -0.04
C ASN A 8 2.72 -22.83 -0.97
N GLU A 9 2.21 -21.74 -0.41
CA GLU A 9 1.70 -20.62 -1.17
C GLU A 9 2.85 -19.94 -1.91
N ASN A 10 2.63 -19.68 -3.20
CA ASN A 10 3.57 -18.98 -4.07
C ASN A 10 2.90 -17.71 -4.61
N GLY A 11 3.67 -16.65 -4.82
CA GLY A 11 3.18 -15.42 -5.41
C GLY A 11 3.98 -14.19 -4.99
N TRP A 12 3.33 -13.03 -5.13
CA TRP A 12 3.90 -11.75 -4.73
C TRP A 12 3.55 -11.43 -3.28
N TRP A 13 4.55 -11.02 -2.50
CA TRP A 13 4.39 -10.76 -1.08
C TRP A 13 4.47 -9.27 -0.77
N ILE A 14 3.35 -8.69 -0.39
CA ILE A 14 3.29 -7.34 0.16
C ILE A 14 3.26 -7.46 1.68
N VAL A 15 4.43 -7.33 2.28
CA VAL A 15 4.55 -7.24 3.74
C VAL A 15 4.55 -5.77 4.12
N SER A 16 3.50 -5.30 4.80
CA SER A 16 3.32 -3.88 5.10
C SER A 16 3.03 -3.63 6.58
N HIS A 17 3.63 -2.54 7.09
CA HIS A 17 3.44 -2.03 8.43
C HIS A 17 3.74 -0.52 8.44
N GLU A 18 2.89 0.28 9.11
CA GLU A 18 3.06 1.74 9.26
C GLU A 18 3.39 2.49 7.96
N SER A 19 2.52 2.36 6.95
CA SER A 19 2.70 2.98 5.62
C SER A 19 4.00 2.61 4.88
N LYS A 20 4.72 1.59 5.34
CA LYS A 20 5.92 1.04 4.70
C LYS A 20 5.65 -0.33 4.12
N ILE A 21 6.47 -0.71 3.15
CA ILE A 21 6.48 -2.02 2.51
C ILE A 21 7.87 -2.63 2.65
N TRP A 22 7.93 -3.93 2.89
CA TRP A 22 9.19 -4.67 2.92
C TRP A 22 9.68 -4.93 1.50
N LEU A 23 10.91 -4.50 1.20
CA LEU A 23 11.54 -4.61 -0.11
C LEU A 23 12.93 -5.21 0.04
N PRO A 24 13.05 -6.55 0.09
CA PRO A 24 14.35 -7.19 0.13
C PRO A 24 15.18 -6.77 -1.08
N ASN A 25 16.38 -6.22 -0.85
CA ASN A 25 17.26 -5.66 -1.89
C ASN A 25 16.62 -4.55 -2.77
N GLY A 26 15.52 -3.93 -2.32
CA GLY A 26 14.80 -2.91 -3.08
C GLY A 26 13.76 -3.43 -4.08
N GLU A 27 13.52 -4.74 -4.13
CA GLU A 27 12.54 -5.37 -5.02
C GLU A 27 11.35 -5.94 -4.25
N LEU A 28 10.23 -6.15 -4.94
CA LEU A 28 9.07 -6.80 -4.34
C LEU A 28 9.31 -8.32 -4.26
N PRO A 29 9.16 -8.97 -3.10
CA PRO A 29 9.46 -10.39 -2.96
C PRO A 29 8.47 -11.23 -3.76
N PHE A 30 9.00 -12.07 -4.64
CA PHE A 30 8.27 -13.09 -5.39
C PHE A 30 8.80 -14.47 -5.02
N GLY A 31 7.91 -15.42 -4.72
CA GLY A 31 8.29 -16.80 -4.42
C GLY A 31 7.40 -17.47 -3.38
N SER A 32 7.89 -18.56 -2.79
CA SER A 32 7.16 -19.33 -1.77
C SER A 32 7.20 -18.63 -0.40
N ALA A 33 6.10 -18.77 0.36
CA ALA A 33 6.01 -18.31 1.75
C ALA A 33 7.13 -18.86 2.64
N ALA A 34 7.63 -20.07 2.36
CA ALA A 34 8.71 -20.70 3.12
C ALA A 34 10.05 -19.96 2.96
N LEU A 35 10.32 -19.41 1.78
CA LEU A 35 11.59 -18.71 1.49
C LEU A 35 11.73 -17.42 2.31
N PHE A 36 10.60 -16.79 2.64
CA PHE A 36 10.54 -15.55 3.38
C PHE A 36 10.17 -15.72 4.86
N SER A 37 10.17 -16.96 5.37
CA SER A 37 9.77 -17.29 6.75
C SER A 37 8.39 -16.72 7.12
N LEU A 38 7.45 -16.75 6.16
CA LEU A 38 6.09 -16.23 6.31
C LEU A 38 5.08 -17.28 6.81
N GLN A 39 5.53 -18.50 7.08
CA GLN A 39 4.69 -19.61 7.52
C GLN A 39 3.91 -19.28 8.81
N GLY A 40 2.65 -19.71 8.87
CA GLY A 40 1.73 -19.53 9.99
C GLY A 40 1.16 -18.12 10.15
N ARG A 41 1.59 -17.15 9.34
CA ARG A 41 1.13 -15.76 9.46
C ARG A 41 -0.18 -15.55 8.69
N PRO A 42 -1.09 -14.69 9.16
CA PRO A 42 -2.31 -14.37 8.45
C PRO A 42 -1.99 -13.54 7.21
N ALA A 43 -2.38 -14.05 6.05
CA ALA A 43 -2.25 -13.38 4.77
C ALA A 43 -3.61 -13.19 4.12
N ARG A 44 -3.79 -12.08 3.40
CA ARG A 44 -4.98 -11.82 2.60
C ARG A 44 -4.59 -11.69 1.15
N GLN A 45 -5.21 -12.46 0.27
CA GLN A 45 -5.07 -12.23 -1.16
C GLN A 45 -5.77 -10.90 -1.52
N ILE A 46 -5.04 -9.99 -2.16
CA ILE A 46 -5.55 -8.66 -2.56
C ILE A 46 -5.72 -8.50 -4.07
N GLY A 47 -5.19 -9.44 -4.85
CA GLY A 47 -5.27 -9.44 -6.30
C GLY A 47 -4.44 -10.57 -6.92
N GLU A 48 -4.24 -10.46 -8.22
CA GLU A 48 -3.44 -11.36 -9.04
C GLU A 48 -2.64 -10.52 -10.03
N TRP A 49 -1.39 -10.89 -10.26
CA TRP A 49 -0.49 -10.26 -11.22
C TRP A 49 0.19 -11.35 -12.05
N GLU A 50 0.05 -11.30 -13.37
CA GLU A 50 0.64 -12.28 -14.31
C GLU A 50 0.35 -13.75 -13.97
N GLY A 51 -0.86 -14.05 -13.49
CA GLY A 51 -1.24 -15.42 -13.10
C GLY A 51 -0.77 -15.83 -11.70
N ALA A 52 -0.06 -14.96 -10.97
CA ALA A 52 0.40 -15.21 -9.61
C ALA A 52 -0.41 -14.40 -8.59
N PRO A 53 -0.86 -15.01 -7.48
CA PRO A 53 -1.61 -14.30 -6.45
C PRO A 53 -0.73 -13.28 -5.73
N VAL A 54 -1.34 -12.15 -5.37
CA VAL A 54 -0.69 -11.11 -4.58
C VAL A 54 -1.23 -11.14 -3.16
N TRP A 55 -0.35 -11.39 -2.20
CA TRP A 55 -0.65 -11.58 -0.80
C TRP A 55 -0.26 -10.35 0.02
N LEU A 56 -1.16 -9.93 0.91
CA LEU A 56 -0.92 -8.91 1.91
C LEU A 56 -0.67 -9.56 3.27
N VAL A 57 0.46 -9.22 3.90
CA VAL A 57 0.78 -9.61 5.27
C VAL A 57 1.05 -8.36 6.10
N ARG A 58 0.35 -8.22 7.24
CA ARG A 58 0.30 -6.98 8.04
C ARG A 58 1.23 -7.06 9.24
N GLN A 59 2.53 -6.87 9.00
CA GLN A 59 3.55 -7.10 10.02
C GLN A 59 4.84 -6.33 9.76
N PRO A 60 5.55 -5.93 10.82
CA PRO A 60 6.86 -5.34 10.67
C PRO A 60 7.88 -6.41 10.28
N MET A 61 8.82 -6.04 9.40
CA MET A 61 10.06 -6.79 9.17
C MET A 61 11.24 -6.03 9.78
N PRO A 62 12.25 -6.74 10.33
CA PRO A 62 13.34 -6.11 11.07
C PRO A 62 14.28 -5.28 10.19
N LYS A 63 14.32 -5.51 8.88
CA LYS A 63 15.18 -4.81 7.93
C LYS A 63 14.42 -4.47 6.65
N GLU A 64 14.92 -3.48 5.92
CA GLU A 64 14.53 -3.18 4.53
C GLU A 64 13.04 -2.82 4.35
N MET A 65 12.48 -2.11 5.33
CA MET A 65 11.17 -1.47 5.17
C MET A 65 11.34 -0.11 4.49
N GLY A 66 10.75 0.03 3.32
CA GLY A 66 10.82 1.20 2.46
C GLY A 66 9.46 1.85 2.18
N SER A 67 9.50 2.94 1.42
CA SER A 67 8.30 3.59 0.89
C SER A 67 7.88 2.89 -0.40
N VAL A 68 6.57 2.71 -0.60
CA VAL A 68 6.03 2.16 -1.86
C VAL A 68 6.48 2.95 -3.09
N ARG A 69 6.85 4.23 -2.92
CA ARG A 69 7.39 5.07 -4.00
C ARG A 69 8.71 4.56 -4.59
N GLN A 70 9.45 3.71 -3.90
CA GLN A 70 10.64 3.07 -4.45
C GLN A 70 10.29 2.15 -5.63
N LEU A 71 9.05 1.67 -5.69
CA LEU A 71 8.52 0.84 -6.77
C LEU A 71 7.92 1.64 -7.94
N LEU A 72 8.11 2.96 -8.00
CA LEU A 72 7.54 3.80 -9.08
C LEU A 72 8.05 3.43 -10.47
N SER A 73 9.24 2.82 -10.56
CA SER A 73 9.83 2.35 -11.82
C SER A 73 9.34 0.96 -12.26
N LEU A 74 8.62 0.23 -11.40
CA LEU A 74 8.04 -1.06 -11.75
C LEU A 74 6.81 -0.89 -12.65
N ASP A 75 6.30 -2.03 -13.15
CA ASP A 75 5.05 -2.03 -13.90
C ASP A 75 3.93 -1.36 -13.10
N ARG A 76 3.13 -0.57 -13.81
CA ARG A 76 2.05 0.23 -13.26
C ARG A 76 1.02 -0.61 -12.50
N GLY A 77 0.72 -1.82 -12.97
CA GLY A 77 -0.24 -2.73 -12.33
C GLY A 77 0.29 -3.28 -11.01
N LEU A 78 1.53 -3.75 -10.99
CA LEU A 78 2.17 -4.24 -9.76
C LEU A 78 2.36 -3.12 -8.73
N PHE A 79 2.73 -1.91 -9.17
CA PHE A 79 2.80 -0.73 -8.31
C PHE A 79 1.44 -0.39 -7.68
N GLN A 80 0.35 -0.44 -8.44
CA GLN A 80 -1.00 -0.21 -7.92
C GLN A 80 -1.41 -1.27 -6.88
N LEU A 81 -1.08 -2.55 -7.12
CA LEU A 81 -1.33 -3.62 -6.17
C LEU A 81 -0.52 -3.45 -4.87
N ALA A 82 0.76 -3.08 -4.98
CA ALA A 82 1.61 -2.74 -3.83
C ALA A 82 1.03 -1.57 -3.02
N GLY A 83 0.65 -0.47 -3.71
CA GLY A 83 0.02 0.70 -3.09
C GLY A 83 -1.30 0.34 -2.38
N ARG A 84 -2.15 -0.47 -3.02
CA ARG A 84 -3.39 -0.98 -2.43
C ARG A 84 -3.11 -1.80 -1.16
N GLY A 85 -2.10 -2.67 -1.18
CA GLY A 85 -1.71 -3.46 -0.02
C GLY A 85 -1.31 -2.60 1.18
N VAL A 86 -0.47 -1.57 0.95
CA VAL A 86 -0.06 -0.62 2.00
C VAL A 86 -1.25 0.16 2.55
N GLN A 87 -2.13 0.68 1.67
CA GLN A 87 -3.34 1.40 2.07
C GLN A 87 -4.29 0.52 2.90
N LEU A 88 -4.47 -0.74 2.51
CA LEU A 88 -5.30 -1.69 3.26
C LEU A 88 -4.69 -2.02 4.63
N ALA A 89 -3.37 -2.22 4.71
CA ALA A 89 -2.70 -2.45 5.99
C ALA A 89 -2.90 -1.28 6.95
N ASP A 90 -2.74 -0.04 6.46
CA ASP A 90 -2.98 1.16 7.25
C ASP A 90 -4.45 1.34 7.64
N PHE A 91 -5.37 1.04 6.73
CA PHE A 91 -6.82 1.10 7.01
C PHE A 91 -7.20 0.15 8.15
N TYR A 92 -6.74 -1.10 8.12
CA TYR A 92 -7.04 -2.04 9.18
C TYR A 92 -6.37 -1.68 10.51
N ARG A 93 -5.18 -1.07 10.45
CA ARG A 93 -4.49 -0.56 11.64
C ARG A 93 -5.25 0.62 12.27
N SER A 94 -5.75 1.55 11.46
CA SER A 94 -6.49 2.72 11.95
C SER A 94 -7.89 2.40 12.47
N HIS A 95 -8.49 1.30 12.01
CA HIS A 95 -9.82 0.85 12.41
C HIS A 95 -9.77 -0.41 13.28
N ARG A 96 -8.78 -0.51 14.20
CA ARG A 96 -8.75 -1.58 15.20
C ARG A 96 -9.88 -1.43 16.23
N PHE A 97 -10.23 -0.20 16.57
CA PHE A 97 -11.33 0.12 17.48
C PHE A 97 -12.38 0.96 16.75
N CYS A 98 -13.64 0.79 17.12
CA CYS A 98 -14.76 1.52 16.54
C CYS A 98 -14.70 2.99 16.97
N GLY A 99 -14.73 3.91 16.00
CA GLY A 99 -14.76 5.34 16.26
C GLY A 99 -16.05 5.83 16.95
N TYR A 100 -17.14 5.06 16.87
CA TYR A 100 -18.41 5.39 17.52
C TYR A 100 -18.50 4.90 18.97
N CYS A 101 -18.15 3.63 19.23
CA CYS A 101 -18.40 2.99 20.53
C CYS A 101 -17.14 2.46 21.24
N GLY A 102 -15.94 2.65 20.67
CA GLY A 102 -14.66 2.27 21.27
C GLY A 102 -14.37 0.76 21.35
N HIS A 103 -15.29 -0.11 20.93
CA HIS A 103 -15.11 -1.56 20.96
C HIS A 103 -14.17 -2.04 19.83
N GLU A 104 -13.49 -3.15 20.05
CA GLU A 104 -12.63 -3.76 19.02
C GLU A 104 -13.45 -4.16 17.79
N MET A 105 -12.90 -3.89 16.62
CA MET A 105 -13.51 -4.19 15.32
C MET A 105 -12.91 -5.46 14.73
N HIS A 106 -13.70 -6.16 13.93
CA HIS A 106 -13.23 -7.33 13.19
C HIS A 106 -13.29 -7.09 11.68
N LEU A 107 -12.52 -7.87 10.92
CA LEU A 107 -12.43 -7.74 9.48
C LEU A 107 -13.54 -8.52 8.78
N SER A 108 -14.19 -7.88 7.79
CA SER A 108 -15.18 -8.57 6.96
C SER A 108 -14.51 -9.67 6.12
N ARG A 109 -15.21 -10.80 5.99
CA ARG A 109 -14.76 -11.96 5.19
C ARG A 109 -15.01 -11.78 3.70
N THR A 110 -16.06 -11.04 3.35
CA THR A 110 -16.58 -10.87 1.97
C THR A 110 -16.05 -9.60 1.31
N GLU A 111 -15.83 -8.54 2.07
CA GLU A 111 -15.43 -7.23 1.57
C GLU A 111 -14.19 -6.68 2.30
N SER A 112 -13.59 -5.61 1.75
CA SER A 112 -12.52 -4.88 2.43
C SER A 112 -13.15 -3.85 3.37
N ALA A 113 -13.66 -4.32 4.51
CA ALA A 113 -14.31 -3.47 5.51
C ALA A 113 -13.97 -3.94 6.94
N CYS A 114 -14.04 -3.01 7.89
CA CYS A 114 -14.03 -3.31 9.32
C CYS A 114 -15.47 -3.21 9.85
N LEU A 115 -15.88 -4.18 10.65
CA LEU A 115 -17.23 -4.30 11.21
C LEU A 115 -17.17 -4.25 12.74
N CYS A 116 -18.14 -3.60 13.36
CA CYS A 116 -18.30 -3.58 14.81
C CYS A 116 -19.53 -4.39 15.22
N ASP A 117 -19.35 -5.43 16.05
CA ASP A 117 -20.45 -6.26 16.53
C ASP A 117 -21.34 -5.55 17.56
N ASN A 118 -20.78 -4.58 18.29
CA ASN A 118 -21.50 -3.88 19.35
C ASN A 118 -22.52 -2.87 18.81
N CYS A 119 -22.10 -1.99 17.88
CA CYS A 119 -22.97 -0.93 17.34
C CYS A 119 -23.43 -1.17 15.89
N ARG A 120 -22.94 -2.24 15.23
CA ARG A 120 -23.23 -2.60 13.82
C ARG A 120 -22.74 -1.59 12.78
N GLU A 121 -21.94 -0.61 13.21
CA GLU A 121 -21.25 0.31 12.31
C GLU A 121 -20.16 -0.40 11.51
N ARG A 122 -19.92 0.08 10.30
CA ARG A 122 -18.92 -0.45 9.38
C ARG A 122 -18.11 0.65 8.74
N TYR A 123 -16.84 0.37 8.48
CA TYR A 123 -15.92 1.30 7.83
C TYR A 123 -15.35 0.69 6.58
N TYR A 124 -15.13 1.54 5.58
CA TYR A 124 -14.51 1.20 4.31
C TYR A 124 -13.20 2.00 4.12
N PRO A 125 -12.22 1.47 3.36
CA PRO A 125 -11.03 2.21 2.99
C PRO A 125 -11.38 3.54 2.34
N GLN A 126 -10.86 4.62 2.90
CA GLN A 126 -11.11 5.97 2.40
C GLN A 126 -10.24 6.25 1.18
N ILE A 127 -10.88 6.64 0.08
CA ILE A 127 -10.20 7.15 -1.12
C ILE A 127 -10.38 8.67 -1.13
N ALA A 128 -9.31 9.41 -0.88
CA ALA A 128 -9.32 10.86 -0.96
C ALA A 128 -9.23 11.30 -2.44
N PRO A 129 -10.25 11.96 -3.01
CA PRO A 129 -10.17 12.49 -4.36
C PRO A 129 -9.09 13.59 -4.40
N CYS A 130 -8.20 13.50 -5.38
CA CYS A 130 -7.10 14.45 -5.57
C CYS A 130 -7.10 14.94 -7.01
N VAL A 131 -6.89 16.24 -7.20
CA VAL A 131 -6.80 16.86 -8.52
C VAL A 131 -5.35 17.21 -8.82
N ILE A 132 -4.92 16.92 -10.05
CA ILE A 132 -3.65 17.39 -10.60
C ILE A 132 -3.95 18.26 -11.82
N VAL A 133 -3.51 19.52 -11.80
CA VAL A 133 -3.85 20.51 -12.82
C VAL A 133 -2.57 21.07 -13.43
N ALA A 134 -2.49 21.04 -14.76
CA ALA A 134 -1.46 21.73 -15.51
C ALA A 134 -1.97 23.14 -15.90
N ILE A 135 -1.41 24.18 -15.28
CA ILE A 135 -1.77 25.57 -15.56
C ILE A 135 -0.94 26.05 -16.74
N ARG A 136 -1.60 26.40 -17.84
CA ARG A 136 -0.97 26.91 -19.07
C ARG A 136 -1.27 28.38 -19.28
N ARG A 137 -0.29 29.13 -19.78
CA ARG A 137 -0.42 30.51 -20.24
C ARG A 137 0.28 30.65 -21.59
N ASN A 138 -0.49 30.65 -22.68
CA ASN A 138 0.06 30.57 -24.05
C ASN A 138 1.02 29.36 -24.19
N ASP A 139 2.29 29.62 -24.49
CA ASP A 139 3.35 28.62 -24.62
C ASP A 139 4.08 28.31 -23.30
N GLU A 140 3.64 28.86 -22.17
CA GLU A 140 4.21 28.64 -20.84
C GLU A 140 3.39 27.63 -20.01
N ILE A 141 4.06 26.85 -19.15
CA ILE A 141 3.45 25.94 -18.18
C ILE A 141 4.01 26.19 -16.77
N LEU A 142 3.13 26.23 -15.76
CA LEU A 142 3.54 26.41 -14.37
C LEU A 142 4.10 25.10 -13.80
N LEU A 143 5.34 25.14 -13.31
CA LEU A 143 5.97 24.06 -12.57
C LEU A 143 6.30 24.55 -11.15
N ALA A 144 5.98 23.73 -10.15
CA ALA A 144 6.26 24.03 -8.74
C ALA A 144 7.07 22.88 -8.13
N GLN A 145 8.12 23.21 -7.37
CA GLN A 145 8.91 22.23 -6.64
C GLN A 145 8.41 22.12 -5.20
N HIS A 146 7.89 20.95 -4.82
CA HIS A 146 7.38 20.74 -3.47
C HIS A 146 8.52 20.58 -2.45
N VAL A 147 8.44 21.30 -1.32
CA VAL A 147 9.50 21.35 -0.29
C VAL A 147 9.82 19.96 0.29
N ARG A 148 8.84 19.04 0.34
CA ARG A 148 9.04 17.66 0.84
C ARG A 148 9.96 16.79 -0.03
N HIS A 149 10.29 17.21 -1.26
CA HIS A 149 11.07 16.42 -2.22
C HIS A 149 12.33 17.17 -2.70
N ARG A 150 13.07 17.82 -1.80
CA ARG A 150 14.39 18.41 -2.06
C ARG A 150 15.45 17.34 -2.31
N GLY A 151 15.33 16.61 -3.43
CA GLY A 151 16.27 15.56 -3.84
C GLY A 151 16.38 15.34 -5.35
N GLY A 152 15.67 16.13 -6.16
CA GLY A 152 15.81 16.11 -7.61
C GLY A 152 16.33 17.45 -8.10
N SER A 153 17.54 17.43 -8.68
CA SER A 153 18.05 18.47 -9.57
C SER A 153 16.94 18.84 -10.57
N ILE A 154 16.70 20.13 -10.78
CA ILE A 154 15.96 20.61 -11.95
C ILE A 154 17.02 20.91 -13.01
N PRO A 155 17.34 20.04 -13.99
CA PRO A 155 18.11 20.48 -15.13
C PRO A 155 17.13 21.15 -16.11
N CYS A 156 17.52 22.34 -16.55
CA CYS A 156 16.83 23.18 -17.53
C CYS A 156 15.69 24.07 -16.99
N TRP A 157 16.12 25.06 -16.22
CA TRP A 157 15.40 26.31 -16.02
C TRP A 157 15.26 27.06 -17.35
N ARG A 158 14.11 26.92 -18.01
CA ARG A 158 13.52 27.96 -18.87
C ARG A 158 12.01 27.93 -18.65
N GLY A 159 11.59 28.57 -17.56
CA GLY A 159 10.19 28.78 -17.23
C GLY A 159 10.13 29.69 -16.02
N LEU A 160 9.79 30.95 -16.28
CA LEU A 160 9.76 32.03 -15.29
C LEU A 160 8.93 31.65 -14.07
N LEU A 161 9.52 31.79 -12.88
CA LEU A 161 8.77 32.07 -11.65
C LEU A 161 8.75 33.59 -11.50
N LYS A 162 7.54 34.15 -11.32
CA LYS A 162 7.39 35.48 -10.70
C LYS A 162 7.67 35.38 -9.22
#